data_AF-A0A2F0A4H9-F1
#
_entry.id   AF-A0A2F0A4H9-F1
#
_cell.length_a   1.000
_cell.length_b   1.000
_cell.length_c   1.000
_cell.angle_alpha   90.00
_cell.angle_beta   90.00
_cell.angle_gamma   90.00
#
_symmetry.space_group_name_H-M   'P 1'
#
loop_
_entity.id
_entity.type
_entity.pdbx_description
1 polymer ?
#
loop_
_entity_poly.entity_id
_entity_poly.type
_entity_poly.pdbx_seq_one_letter_code
_entity_poly.pdbx_strand_id
1 'polypeptide(L)'
;TKYPENKNLCLLIDPQGQKISVKIRLESKFLSRENNIGDFSYTQKVQGDGPKEIVVPKEAFKSSSDRKIEWSKIATMEISMMNMENKQRINLTSSGEDGYLKSIKFTD
;
A
#
# COMPACT_ATOMS: atom_id res chain seq x y z
N THR A 1 2.67 22.45 -3.47
CA THR A 1 1.50 21.75 -4.06
C THR A 1 0.95 20.80 -3.01
N LYS A 2 -0.38 20.75 -2.82
CA LYS A 2 -1.00 20.08 -1.66
C LYS A 2 -0.91 18.53 -1.69
N TYR A 3 -0.64 17.93 -2.86
CA TYR A 3 -0.58 16.47 -3.04
C TYR A 3 0.57 16.05 -3.98
N PRO A 4 1.18 14.86 -3.76
CA PRO A 4 2.36 14.41 -4.49
C PRO A 4 2.01 13.70 -5.82
N GLU A 5 1.29 14.39 -6.72
CA GLU A 5 0.62 13.75 -7.86
C GLU A 5 1.51 13.00 -8.85
N ASN A 6 2.82 13.25 -8.90
CA ASN A 6 3.73 12.52 -9.78
C ASN A 6 4.60 11.50 -9.02
N LYS A 7 4.31 11.24 -7.75
CA LYS A 7 5.11 10.37 -6.89
C LYS A 7 4.53 8.97 -6.79
N ASN A 8 5.44 8.01 -6.62
CA ASN A 8 5.18 6.63 -6.31
C ASN A 8 5.00 6.42 -4.81
N LEU A 9 4.17 5.45 -4.42
CA LEU A 9 4.08 5.03 -3.01
C LEU A 9 5.24 4.09 -2.70
N CYS A 10 5.97 4.33 -1.62
CA CYS A 10 7.05 3.47 -1.17
C CYS A 10 6.77 2.99 0.26
N LEU A 11 6.82 1.67 0.46
CA LEU A 11 6.76 1.05 1.78
C LEU A 11 8.11 0.40 2.09
N LEU A 12 8.62 0.62 3.30
CA LEU A 12 9.74 -0.17 3.84
C LEU A 12 9.15 -1.28 4.71
N ILE A 13 9.37 -2.52 4.31
CA ILE A 13 8.78 -3.70 4.95
C ILE A 13 9.89 -4.63 5.37
N ASP A 14 9.86 -5.06 6.62
CA ASP A 14 10.75 -6.08 7.15
C ASP A 14 10.00 -7.41 7.26
N PRO A 15 10.29 -8.37 6.38
CA PRO A 15 9.64 -9.67 6.38
C PRO A 15 10.08 -10.58 7.53
N GLN A 16 11.15 -10.27 8.26
CA GLN A 16 11.60 -11.05 9.43
C GLN A 16 11.73 -12.56 9.16
N GLY A 17 12.30 -12.92 8.00
CA GLY A 17 12.47 -14.31 7.56
C GLY A 17 11.21 -14.96 6.98
N GLN A 18 10.06 -14.28 6.99
CA GLN A 18 8.79 -14.85 6.55
C GLN A 18 8.43 -14.47 5.11
N LYS A 19 7.60 -15.30 4.48
CA LYS A 19 6.93 -14.98 3.21
C LYS A 19 5.63 -14.25 3.50
N ILE A 20 5.55 -12.99 3.10
CA ILE A 20 4.43 -12.11 3.39
C ILE A 20 3.78 -11.65 2.09
N SER A 21 2.45 -11.65 2.06
CA SER A 21 1.67 -10.97 1.04
C SER A 21 1.26 -9.60 1.58
N VAL A 22 1.69 -8.54 0.90
CA VAL A 22 1.36 -7.15 1.20
C VAL A 22 0.27 -6.71 0.25
N LYS A 23 -0.84 -6.20 0.78
CA LYS A 23 -1.95 -5.66 0.00
C LYS A 23 -2.23 -4.22 0.41
N ILE A 24 -2.28 -3.35 -0.60
CA ILE A 24 -2.62 -1.94 -0.46
C ILE A 24 -3.97 -1.75 -1.16
N ARG A 25 -4.93 -1.15 -0.48
CA ARG A 25 -6.20 -0.68 -1.06
C ARG A 25 -6.29 0.82 -0.93
N LEU A 26 -6.77 1.47 -1.98
CA LEU A 26 -7.08 2.90 -2.01
C LEU A 26 -8.53 3.06 -2.39
N GLU A 27 -9.25 3.91 -1.66
CA GLU A 27 -10.66 4.18 -1.91
C GLU A 27 -10.91 5.69 -1.98
N SER A 28 -11.78 6.10 -2.91
CA SER A 28 -12.19 7.50 -3.11
C SER A 28 -13.64 7.79 -2.69
N LYS A 29 -14.33 6.77 -2.13
CA LYS A 29 -15.78 6.75 -1.89
C LYS A 29 -16.33 7.75 -0.86
N PHE A 30 -15.48 8.53 -0.21
CA PHE A 30 -15.88 9.58 0.74
C PHE A 30 -15.75 11.00 0.19
N LEU A 31 -15.37 11.15 -1.09
CA LEU A 31 -15.37 12.45 -1.76
C LEU A 31 -16.73 12.68 -2.45
N SER A 32 -17.02 13.94 -2.80
CA SER A 32 -18.21 14.28 -3.60
C SER A 32 -18.29 13.37 -4.84
N ARG A 33 -19.50 13.14 -5.37
CA ARG A 33 -19.74 12.18 -6.48
C ARG A 33 -18.81 12.42 -7.70
N GLU A 34 -18.44 13.66 -7.96
CA GLU A 34 -17.50 14.07 -9.01
C GLU A 34 -16.04 13.61 -8.77
N ASN A 35 -15.65 13.47 -7.50
CA ASN A 35 -14.30 13.13 -7.05
C ASN A 35 -14.14 11.64 -6.72
N ASN A 36 -15.22 10.87 -6.72
CA ASN A 36 -15.16 9.42 -6.61
C ASN A 36 -14.57 8.83 -7.90
N ILE A 37 -13.31 8.40 -7.82
CA ILE A 37 -12.55 7.75 -8.90
C ILE A 37 -12.50 6.22 -8.76
N GLY A 38 -13.27 5.65 -7.83
CA GLY A 38 -13.36 4.21 -7.57
C GLY A 38 -12.37 3.71 -6.53
N ASP A 39 -12.18 2.39 -6.56
CA ASP A 39 -11.27 1.65 -5.69
C ASP A 39 -10.09 1.13 -6.49
N PHE A 40 -8.92 1.09 -5.84
CA PHE A 40 -7.67 0.64 -6.41
C PHE A 40 -7.01 -0.36 -5.47
N SER A 41 -6.32 -1.34 -6.03
CA SER A 41 -5.58 -2.31 -5.22
C SER A 41 -4.27 -2.73 -5.84
N TYR A 42 -3.29 -2.95 -4.97
CA TYR A 42 -2.00 -3.50 -5.31
C TYR A 42 -1.71 -4.68 -4.38
N THR A 43 -1.03 -5.71 -4.88
CA THR A 43 -0.60 -6.84 -4.06
C THR A 43 0.76 -7.32 -4.51
N GLN A 44 1.67 -7.49 -3.55
CA GLN A 44 3.03 -7.96 -3.79
C GLN A 44 3.46 -8.94 -2.71
N LYS A 45 4.25 -9.94 -3.10
CA LYS A 45 4.88 -10.87 -2.18
C LYS A 45 6.26 -10.33 -1.79
N VAL A 46 6.56 -10.36 -0.50
CA VAL A 46 7.83 -9.90 0.08
C VAL A 46 8.38 -11.02 0.97
N GLN A 47 9.68 -11.27 0.88
CA GLN A 47 10.38 -12.29 1.66
C GLN A 47 11.84 -11.87 1.89
N GLY A 48 12.48 -12.37 2.94
CA GLY A 48 13.89 -12.15 3.25
C GLY A 48 14.13 -11.94 4.75
N ASP A 49 15.39 -11.78 5.14
CA ASP A 49 15.78 -11.70 6.55
C ASP A 49 15.92 -10.26 7.08
N GLY A 50 15.64 -9.26 6.23
CA GLY A 50 15.71 -7.86 6.64
C GLY A 50 14.91 -6.92 5.74
N PRO A 51 14.91 -5.61 6.07
CA PRO A 51 14.05 -4.61 5.44
C PRO A 51 14.20 -4.54 3.92
N LYS A 52 13.07 -4.41 3.22
CA LYS A 52 12.95 -4.26 1.77
C LYS A 52 12.06 -3.10 1.42
N GLU A 53 12.53 -2.25 0.52
CA GLU A 53 11.69 -1.23 -0.09
C GLU A 53 10.84 -1.84 -1.20
N ILE A 54 9.56 -1.50 -1.18
CA ILE A 54 8.65 -1.74 -2.30
C ILE A 54 8.21 -0.39 -2.85
N VAL A 55 8.57 -0.12 -4.10
CA VAL A 55 8.12 1.06 -4.84
C VAL A 55 6.94 0.65 -5.69
N VAL A 56 5.81 1.32 -5.50
CA VAL A 56 4.54 1.03 -6.14
C VAL A 56 4.16 2.23 -7.03
N PRO A 57 4.39 2.11 -8.36
CA PRO A 57 3.90 3.09 -9.31
C PRO A 57 2.38 3.19 -9.27
N LYS A 58 1.84 4.38 -9.57
CA LYS A 58 0.38 4.58 -9.65
C LYS A 58 -0.28 3.62 -10.63
N GLU A 59 0.40 3.34 -11.72
CA GLU A 59 -0.05 2.47 -12.82
C GLU A 59 -0.06 0.99 -12.43
N ALA A 60 0.64 0.62 -11.36
CA ALA A 60 0.67 -0.75 -10.87
C ALA A 60 -0.60 -1.14 -10.10
N PHE A 61 -1.39 -0.15 -9.67
CA PHE A 61 -2.66 -0.41 -9.00
C PHE A 61 -3.73 -0.83 -10.01
N LYS A 62 -4.43 -1.91 -9.67
CA LYS A 62 -5.56 -2.43 -10.43
C LYS A 62 -6.85 -1.77 -9.95
N SER A 63 -7.70 -1.37 -10.88
CA SER A 63 -9.06 -0.89 -10.63
C SER A 63 -10.05 -1.65 -11.53
N SER A 64 -11.32 -1.68 -11.13
CA SER A 64 -12.42 -2.09 -12.00
C SER A 64 -12.86 -0.99 -12.96
N SER A 65 -12.36 0.24 -12.78
CA SER A 65 -12.60 1.37 -13.66
C SER A 65 -11.38 1.69 -14.50
N ASP A 66 -11.57 2.34 -15.64
CA ASP A 66 -10.47 2.85 -16.48
C ASP A 66 -9.83 4.13 -15.92
N ARG A 67 -10.26 4.59 -14.74
CA ARG A 67 -9.73 5.80 -14.10
C ARG A 67 -8.34 5.50 -13.53
N LYS A 68 -7.51 6.54 -13.49
CA LYS A 68 -6.17 6.51 -12.91
C LYS A 68 -6.17 7.07 -11.49
N ILE A 69 -5.13 6.74 -10.73
CA ILE A 69 -4.94 7.29 -9.38
C ILE A 69 -4.60 8.78 -9.44
N GLU A 70 -5.39 9.57 -8.73
CA GLU A 70 -5.11 10.94 -8.34
C GLU A 70 -5.01 10.96 -6.81
N TRP A 71 -3.84 11.26 -6.25
CA TRP A 71 -3.59 11.17 -4.80
C TRP A 71 -4.48 12.12 -4.02
N SER A 72 -4.76 13.29 -4.59
CA SER A 72 -5.73 14.27 -4.07
C SER A 72 -7.16 13.74 -3.98
N LYS A 73 -7.49 12.67 -4.70
CA LYS A 73 -8.82 12.03 -4.72
C LYS A 73 -8.87 10.71 -3.96
N ILE A 74 -7.80 10.34 -3.26
CA ILE A 74 -7.83 9.17 -2.37
C ILE A 74 -8.28 9.64 -0.98
N ALA A 75 -9.37 9.05 -0.49
CA ALA A 75 -9.90 9.32 0.84
C ALA A 75 -9.36 8.35 1.89
N THR A 76 -9.20 7.09 1.52
CA THR A 76 -8.78 6.02 2.44
C THR A 76 -7.65 5.22 1.81
N MET A 77 -6.64 4.88 2.62
CA MET A 77 -5.63 3.89 2.30
C MET A 77 -5.62 2.79 3.37
N GLU A 78 -5.82 1.54 2.96
CA GLU A 78 -5.71 0.36 3.82
C GLU A 78 -4.46 -0.43 3.42
N ILE A 79 -3.61 -0.73 4.40
CA ILE A 79 -2.49 -1.67 4.24
C ILE A 79 -2.82 -2.91 5.07
N SER A 80 -2.69 -4.08 4.45
CA SER A 80 -2.83 -5.37 5.12
C SER A 80 -1.68 -6.28 4.73
N MET A 81 -1.23 -7.08 5.69
CA MET A 81 -0.18 -8.08 5.49
C MET A 81 -0.66 -9.44 5.96
N MET A 82 -0.27 -10.49 5.26
CA MET A 82 -0.61 -11.86 5.57
C MET A 82 0.61 -12.75 5.44
N ASN A 83 0.92 -13.52 6.48
CA ASN A 83 1.92 -14.59 6.37
C ASN A 83 1.37 -15.66 5.41
N MET A 84 2.15 -16.02 4.40
CA MET A 84 1.71 -16.90 3.32
C MET A 84 1.78 -18.39 3.69
N GLU A 85 2.56 -18.75 4.71
CA GLU A 85 2.75 -20.13 5.15
C GLU A 85 1.60 -20.57 6.05
N ASN A 86 1.30 -19.77 7.09
CA ASN A 86 0.22 -20.07 8.04
C ASN A 86 -1.11 -19.35 7.70
N LYS A 87 -1.13 -18.50 6.66
CA LYS A 87 -2.30 -17.72 6.20
C LYS A 87 -2.89 -16.78 7.25
N GLN A 88 -2.13 -16.43 8.29
CA GLN A 88 -2.58 -15.52 9.34
C GLN A 88 -2.32 -14.06 8.95
N ARG A 89 -3.26 -13.18 9.31
CA ARG A 89 -3.08 -11.73 9.18
C ARG A 89 -2.01 -11.27 10.16
N ILE A 90 -1.08 -10.47 9.67
CA ILE A 90 -0.05 -9.85 10.50
C ILE A 90 -0.64 -8.61 11.16
N ASN A 91 -0.41 -8.48 12.47
CA ASN A 91 -0.78 -7.28 13.20
C ASN A 91 0.20 -6.15 12.86
N LEU A 92 -0.31 -5.04 12.33
CA LEU A 92 0.49 -3.86 11.97
C LEU A 92 0.46 -2.77 13.07
N THR A 93 -0.38 -2.91 14.09
CA THR A 93 -0.50 -1.92 15.18
C THR A 93 0.63 -2.01 16.20
N SER A 94 1.45 -3.07 16.15
CA SER A 94 2.71 -3.18 16.90
C SER A 94 3.86 -2.41 16.22
N SER A 95 3.55 -1.29 15.56
CA SER A 95 4.52 -0.49 14.80
C SER A 95 5.62 0.06 15.72
N GLY A 96 6.88 -0.01 15.27
CA GLY A 96 8.10 0.36 15.99
C GLY A 96 9.34 -0.24 15.32
N GLU A 97 10.51 -0.18 15.98
CA GLU A 97 11.75 -0.79 15.46
C GLU A 97 11.62 -2.28 15.15
N ASP A 98 10.70 -3.00 15.80
CA ASP A 98 10.46 -4.44 15.61
C ASP A 98 9.22 -4.76 14.73
N GLY A 99 8.52 -3.74 14.22
CA GLY A 99 7.32 -3.93 13.41
C GLY A 99 7.62 -4.38 11.97
N TYR A 100 6.67 -5.04 11.29
CA TYR A 100 6.82 -5.43 9.88
C TYR A 100 6.79 -4.24 8.93
N LEU A 101 5.92 -3.26 9.18
CA LEU A 101 5.87 -2.02 8.41
C LEU A 101 6.74 -0.97 9.10
N LYS A 102 7.86 -0.62 8.49
CA LYS A 102 8.83 0.33 9.05
C LYS A 102 8.54 1.77 8.62
N SER A 103 8.13 1.99 7.37
CA SER A 103 7.76 3.32 6.90
C SER A 103 6.81 3.30 5.70
N ILE A 104 6.12 4.44 5.52
CA ILE A 104 5.27 4.77 4.37
C ILE A 104 5.72 6.14 3.90
N LYS A 105 6.13 6.26 2.63
CA LYS A 105 6.57 7.54 2.05
C LYS A 105 6.17 7.65 0.58
N PHE A 106 6.23 8.87 0.06
CA PHE A 106 6.19 9.10 -1.38
C PHE A 106 7.61 9.30 -1.91
N THR A 107 7.92 8.70 -3.06
CA THR A 107 9.20 8.86 -3.78
C THR A 107 8.95 9.30 -5.21
N ASP A 108 9.95 9.93 -5.83
CA ASP A 108 9.91 10.24 -7.26
C ASP A 108 9.92 8.95 -8.11
#